data_AF-A6WAL8-F1
#
_entry.id   AF-A6WAL8-F1
#
_cell.length_a   1.000
_cell.length_b   1.000
_cell.length_c   1.000
_cell.angle_alpha   90.00
_cell.angle_beta   90.00
_cell.angle_gamma   90.00
#
_symmetry.space_group_name_H-M   'P 1'
#
loop_
_entity.id
_entity.type
_entity.pdbx_description
1 polymer ?
#
loop_
_entity_poly.entity_id
_entity_poly.type
_entity_poly.pdbx_seq_one_letter_code
_entity_poly.pdbx_strand_id
1 'polypeptide(L)' 'MLKGVPLVIIGVLLVLLGLAGAVGLLDKSRFKLYEDHQNREPAAGNHRAYQRGGGVVMMAGGAAFIYAGLTN' A
#
# COMPACT_ATOMS: atom_id res chain seq x y z
N MET A 1 21.08 -9.89 11.23
CA MET A 1 21.25 -9.04 10.03
C MET A 1 20.48 -9.71 8.90
N LEU A 2 19.33 -9.17 8.50
CA LEU A 2 18.67 -9.64 7.28
C LEU A 2 19.54 -9.16 6.10
N LYS A 3 20.12 -10.08 5.34
CA LYS A 3 20.95 -9.80 4.14
C LYS A 3 20.48 -10.70 3.01
N GLY A 4 20.56 -10.25 1.76
CA GLY A 4 20.15 -11.02 0.61
C GLY A 4 18.64 -11.28 0.53
N VAL A 5 18.30 -12.56 0.34
CA VAL A 5 16.96 -13.09 0.02
C VAL A 5 15.82 -12.59 0.94
N PRO A 6 15.97 -12.50 2.28
CA PRO A 6 14.90 -12.04 3.15
C PRO A 6 14.47 -10.59 2.89
N LEU A 7 15.40 -9.69 2.54
CA LEU A 7 15.07 -8.30 2.20
C LEU A 7 14.27 -8.23 0.90
N VAL A 8 14.63 -9.08 -0.07
CA VAL A 8 13.93 -9.17 -1.36
C VAL A 8 12.50 -9.66 -1.15
N ILE A 9 12.29 -10.69 -0.32
CA ILE A 9 10.94 -11.18 0.01
C ILE A 9 10.09 -10.09 0.64
N ILE A 10 10.63 -9.38 1.65
CA ILE A 10 9.92 -8.27 2.31
C ILE A 10 9.59 -7.18 1.29
N GLY A 11 10.55 -6.82 0.43
CA GLY A 11 10.35 -5.82 -0.60
C GLY A 11 9.27 -6.21 -1.61
N VAL A 12 9.23 -7.47 -2.07
CA VAL A 12 8.18 -7.98 -2.96
C VAL A 12 6.81 -7.94 -2.28
N LEU A 13 6.71 -8.35 -1.02
CA LEU A 13 5.46 -8.28 -0.26
C LEU A 13 4.96 -6.83 -0.13
N LEU A 14 5.86 -5.88 0.15
CA LEU A 14 5.53 -4.45 0.22
C LEU A 14 5.06 -3.89 -1.13
N VAL A 15 5.68 -4.31 -2.25
CA VAL A 15 5.24 -3.91 -3.59
C VAL A 15 3.85 -4.45 -3.90
N LEU A 16 3.57 -5.71 -3.59
CA LEU A 16 2.25 -6.31 -3.82
C LEU A 16 1.17 -5.63 -2.97
N LEU A 17 1.47 -5.35 -1.69
CA LEU A 17 0.56 -4.64 -0.78
C LEU A 17 0.32 -3.20 -1.25
N GLY A 18 1.39 -2.51 -1.65
CA GLY A 18 1.33 -1.16 -2.19
C GLY A 18 0.53 -1.08 -3.49
N LEU A 19 0.69 -2.05 -4.39
CA LEU A 19 -0.10 -2.16 -5.61
C LEU A 19 -1.60 -2.33 -5.31
N ALA A 20 -1.95 -3.18 -4.35
CA ALA A 20 -3.33 -3.37 -3.93
C ALA A 20 -3.95 -2.08 -3.35
N GLY A 21 -3.16 -1.28 -2.63
CA GLY A 21 -3.54 0.04 -2.15
C GLY A 21 -3.64 1.10 -3.25
N ALA A 22 -2.70 1.11 -4.20
CA ALA A 22 -2.64 2.05 -5.32
C ALA A 22 -3.78 1.85 -6.33
N VAL A 23 -4.18 0.59 -6.58
CA VAL A 23 -5.32 0.25 -7.45
C VAL A 23 -6.66 0.51 -6.74
N GLY A 24 -6.67 0.74 -5.42
CA GLY A 24 -7.89 0.99 -4.66
C GLY A 24 -8.77 -0.26 -4.48
N LEU A 25 -8.19 -1.46 -4.59
CA LEU A 25 -8.92 -2.72 -4.35
C LEU A 25 -9.38 -2.83 -2.89
N LEU A 26 -8.57 -2.29 -1.96
CA LEU A 26 -8.87 -2.21 -0.52
C LEU A 26 -10.00 -1.22 -0.19
N ASP A 27 -10.41 -0.41 -1.16
CA ASP A 27 -11.37 0.67 -1.01
C ASP A 27 -12.80 0.23 -1.30
N LYS A 28 -12.98 -0.65 -2.30
CA LYS A 28 -14.30 -1.20 -2.66
C LYS A 28 -14.97 -1.94 -1.50
N SER A 29 -14.19 -2.56 -0.62
CA SER A 29 -14.69 -3.30 0.54
C SER A 29 -14.99 -2.40 1.73
N ARG A 30 -14.18 -1.36 1.97
CA ARG A 30 -14.41 -0.40 3.06
C ARG A 30 -15.51 0.59 2.73
N PHE A 31 -15.55 1.15 1.52
CA PHE A 31 -16.59 2.12 1.15
C PHE A 31 -18.00 1.55 1.25
N LYS A 32 -18.19 0.27 0.92
CA LYS A 32 -19.50 -0.40 1.08
C LYS A 32 -19.92 -0.54 2.55
N LEU A 33 -18.96 -0.55 3.48
CA LEU A 33 -19.21 -0.56 4.93
C LEU A 33 -19.40 0.85 5.52
N TYR A 34 -18.72 1.86 4.95
CA TYR A 34 -18.81 3.26 5.38
C TYR A 34 -20.05 3.99 4.83
N GLU A 35 -20.53 3.62 3.65
CA GLU A 35 -21.75 4.20 3.06
C GLU A 35 -23.01 3.84 3.88
N ASP A 36 -22.96 2.74 4.64
CA ASP A 36 -24.01 2.30 5.57
C ASP A 36 -23.93 2.98 6.95
N HIS A 37 -22.80 3.64 7.29
CA HIS A 37 -22.55 4.26 8.58
C HIS A 37 -22.18 5.76 8.48
N GLN A 38 -23.22 6.60 8.35
CA GLN A 38 -23.36 8.00 8.82
C GLN A 38 -22.29 9.09 8.53
N ASN A 39 -22.73 10.10 7.76
CA ASN A 39 -22.93 11.52 8.15
C ASN A 39 -21.84 12.40 8.83
N ARG A 40 -20.62 11.95 9.14
CA ARG A 40 -19.61 12.81 9.80
C ARG A 40 -18.14 12.55 9.44
N GLU A 41 -17.83 12.08 8.23
CA GLU A 41 -16.43 11.82 7.82
C GLU A 41 -15.96 12.65 6.60
N PRO A 42 -14.64 12.92 6.47
CA PRO A 42 -14.08 13.77 5.42
C PRO A 42 -14.44 13.27 4.03
N ALA A 43 -14.53 14.19 3.06
CA ALA A 43 -14.94 13.91 1.70
C ALA A 43 -14.24 12.66 1.11
N ALA A 44 -15.03 11.69 0.63
CA ALA A 44 -14.57 10.40 0.10
C ALA A 44 -13.44 10.49 -0.95
N GLY A 45 -13.34 11.64 -1.65
CA GLY A 45 -12.25 11.93 -2.59
C GLY A 45 -10.87 12.01 -1.94
N ASN A 46 -10.78 12.54 -0.73
CA ASN A 46 -9.51 12.67 -0.01
C ASN A 46 -9.01 11.31 0.51
N HIS A 47 -9.91 10.45 0.99
CA HIS A 47 -9.56 9.10 1.43
C HIS A 47 -8.97 8.25 0.28
N ARG A 48 -9.57 8.32 -0.91
CA ARG A 48 -9.03 7.69 -2.13
C ARG A 48 -7.63 8.21 -2.47
N ALA A 49 -7.43 9.52 -2.40
CA ALA A 49 -6.14 10.13 -2.71
C ALA A 49 -5.06 9.69 -1.72
N TYR A 50 -5.35 9.69 -0.42
CA TYR A 50 -4.42 9.24 0.61
C TYR A 50 -4.12 7.74 0.52
N GLN A 51 -5.10 6.90 0.22
CA GLN A 51 -4.89 5.46 0.07
C GLN A 51 -4.03 5.14 -1.15
N ARG A 52 -4.33 5.78 -2.30
CA ARG A 52 -3.53 5.62 -3.51
C ARG A 52 -2.10 6.13 -3.30
N GLY A 53 -1.95 7.30 -2.67
CA GLY A 53 -0.65 7.87 -2.31
C GLY A 53 0.14 6.95 -1.38
N GLY A 54 -0.49 6.43 -0.33
CA GLY A 54 0.13 5.47 0.59
C GLY A 54 0.54 4.17 -0.10
N GLY A 55 -0.28 3.67 -1.03
CA GLY A 55 0.05 2.50 -1.85
C GLY A 55 1.27 2.71 -2.75
N VAL A 56 1.36 3.87 -3.42
CA VAL A 56 2.51 4.24 -4.25
C VAL A 56 3.78 4.34 -3.42
N VAL A 57 3.72 4.95 -2.22
CA VAL A 57 4.86 5.06 -1.31
C VAL A 57 5.31 3.67 -0.83
N MET A 58 4.38 2.76 -0.51
CA MET A 58 4.72 1.38 -0.17
C MET A 58 5.39 0.63 -1.33
N MET A 59 4.94 0.84 -2.58
CA MET A 59 5.62 0.26 -3.75
C MET A 59 7.03 0.78 -3.91
N ALA A 60 7.23 2.10 -3.80
CA ALA A 60 8.55 2.71 -3.90
C ALA A 60 9.48 2.20 -2.78
N GLY A 61 8.98 2.11 -1.55
CA GLY A 61 9.70 1.55 -0.41
C GLY A 61 10.06 0.08 -0.62
N GLY A 62 9.12 -0.74 -1.07
CA GLY A 62 9.35 -2.14 -1.38
C GLY A 62 10.41 -2.35 -2.47
N ALA A 63 10.39 -1.54 -3.54
CA ALA A 63 11.41 -1.56 -4.57
C ALA A 63 12.81 -1.20 -4.03
N ALA A 64 12.90 -0.23 -3.12
CA ALA A 64 14.15 0.12 -2.46
C ALA A 64 14.69 -1.03 -1.58
N PHE A 65 13.80 -1.76 -0.88
CA PHE A 65 14.17 -2.96 -0.12
C PHE A 65 14.64 -4.11 -1.03
N ILE A 66 14.01 -4.32 -2.19
CA ILE A 66 14.48 -5.29 -3.18
C ILE A 66 15.88 -4.91 -3.66
N TYR A 67 16.08 -3.66 -4.06
CA TYR A 67 17.38 -3.17 -4.52
C TYR A 67 18.46 -3.38 -3.45
N ALA A 68 18.20 -2.94 -2.21
CA ALA A 68 19.12 -3.09 -1.09
C ALA A 68 19.44 -4.56 -0.78
N GLY A 69 18.46 -5.46 -0.91
CA GLY A 69 18.64 -6.90 -0.74
C GLY A 69 19.39 -7.59 -1.88
N LEU A 70 19.35 -7.05 -3.10
CA LEU A 70 20.15 -7.57 -4.23
C LEU A 70 21.60 -7.08 -4.18
N THR A 71 21.84 -5.92 -3.57
CA THR A 71 23.18 -5.33 -3.44
C THR A 71 23.95 -5.74 -2.17
N ASN A 72 23.32 -6.45 -1.22
CA ASN A 72 23.92 -6.90 0.05
C ASN A 72 23.86 -8.40 0.25
#